data_AF-A0A966KNK2-F1
#
_entry.id   AF-A0A966KNK2-F1
#
_cell.length_a   1.000
_cell.length_b   1.000
_cell.length_c   1.000
_cell.angle_alpha   90.00
_cell.angle_beta   90.00
_cell.angle_gamma   90.00
#
_symmetry.space_group_name_H-M   'P 1'
#
loop_
_entity.id
_entity.type
_entity.pdbx_description
1 polymer ?
#
loop_
_entity_poly.entity_id
_entity_poly.type
_entity_poly.pdbx_seq_one_letter_code
_entity_poly.pdbx_strand_id
1 'polypeptide(L)'
;AGDNSWRYRGENNDMYQSEHDELFASIRAGKPFNDGEKAAHSSMVAILGRMVAYTGQKITYQQALNSKEDLTPSHFDWNKSLEVPAPPTPGVTRFI
;
A
#
# COMPACT_ATOMS: atom_id res chain seq x y z
N ALA A 1 -23.49 7.62 -7.77
CA ALA A 1 -23.10 9.04 -7.88
C ALA A 1 -24.35 9.86 -7.53
N GLY A 2 -24.28 10.72 -6.52
CA GLY A 2 -25.44 11.50 -6.04
C GLY A 2 -25.16 13.01 -6.13
N ASP A 3 -26.22 13.82 -6.01
CA ASP A 3 -26.23 15.28 -6.23
C ASP A 3 -25.21 16.10 -5.41
N ASN A 4 -24.57 15.50 -4.40
CA ASN A 4 -23.54 16.13 -3.57
C ASN A 4 -22.15 15.47 -3.72
N SER A 5 -21.78 15.03 -4.92
CA SER A 5 -20.40 14.58 -5.17
C SER A 5 -19.43 15.74 -4.94
N TRP A 6 -18.47 15.57 -4.02
CA TRP A 6 -17.43 16.57 -3.79
C TRP A 6 -16.68 16.85 -5.11
N ARG A 7 -16.43 18.12 -5.38
CA ARG A 7 -15.61 18.59 -6.49
C ARG A 7 -14.77 19.77 -6.02
N TYR A 8 -13.48 19.72 -6.34
CA TYR A 8 -12.60 20.86 -6.14
C TYR A 8 -13.06 22.04 -7.01
N ARG A 9 -13.19 23.23 -6.41
CA ARG A 9 -13.62 24.48 -7.08
C ARG A 9 -12.55 25.57 -7.02
N GLY A 10 -11.32 25.21 -6.67
CA GLY A 10 -10.20 26.14 -6.63
C GLY A 10 -9.54 26.30 -8.00
N GLU A 11 -8.39 26.96 -7.98
CA GLU A 11 -7.57 27.18 -9.16
C GLU A 11 -7.07 25.84 -9.72
N ASN A 12 -7.07 25.66 -11.04
CA ASN A 12 -6.54 24.44 -11.64
C ASN A 12 -5.08 24.27 -11.19
N ASN A 13 -4.82 23.24 -10.38
CA ASN A 13 -3.46 22.85 -10.04
C ASN A 13 -3.10 21.56 -10.76
N ASP A 14 -1.91 21.53 -11.36
CA ASP A 14 -1.30 20.26 -11.70
C ASP A 14 -0.79 19.65 -10.40
N MET A 15 -1.34 18.50 -10.02
CA MET A 15 -1.04 17.83 -8.76
C MET A 15 0.47 17.51 -8.64
N TYR A 16 1.13 17.16 -9.75
CA TYR A 16 2.57 16.90 -9.74
C TYR A 16 3.38 18.17 -9.56
N GLN A 17 2.94 19.27 -10.17
CA GLN A 17 3.62 20.56 -10.03
C GLN A 17 3.52 21.06 -8.59
N SER A 18 2.34 20.99 -7.98
CA SER A 18 2.15 21.40 -6.58
C SER A 18 2.99 20.57 -5.61
N GLU A 19 3.07 19.25 -5.80
CA GLU A 19 3.89 18.38 -4.96
C GLU A 19 5.39 18.74 -5.07
N HIS A 20 5.88 18.99 -6.28
CA HIS A 20 7.25 19.44 -6.50
C HIS A 20 7.53 20.83 -5.90
N ASP A 21 6.60 21.78 -6.07
CA ASP A 21 6.75 23.14 -5.52
C ASP A 21 6.87 23.09 -3.99
N GLU A 22 6.00 22.33 -3.31
CA GLU A 22 6.05 22.13 -1.85
C GLU A 22 7.34 21.42 -1.43
N LEU A 23 7.76 20.37 -2.15
CA LEU A 23 9.01 19.66 -1.87
C LEU A 23 10.21 20.61 -1.94
N PHE A 24 10.37 21.35 -3.03
CA PHE A 24 11.51 22.26 -3.19
C PHE A 24 11.45 23.46 -2.24
N ALA A 25 10.26 23.99 -1.97
CA ALA A 25 10.08 25.05 -0.97
C ALA A 25 10.51 24.58 0.42
N SER A 26 10.10 23.37 0.83
CA SER A 26 10.46 22.77 2.13
C SER A 26 11.97 22.60 2.29
N ILE A 27 12.66 22.15 1.22
CA ILE A 27 14.12 21.96 1.20
C ILE A 27 14.83 23.31 1.32
N ARG A 28 14.45 24.29 0.47
CA ARG A 28 15.08 25.62 0.46
C ARG A 28 14.85 26.39 1.75
N ALA A 29 13.69 26.21 2.38
CA ALA A 29 13.36 26.83 3.66
C ALA A 29 13.94 26.09 4.88
N GLY A 30 14.54 24.91 4.69
CA GLY A 30 15.02 24.06 5.80
C GLY A 30 13.89 23.55 6.70
N LYS A 31 12.68 23.39 6.16
CA LYS A 31 11.47 22.95 6.88
C LYS A 31 10.90 21.67 6.25
N PRO A 32 11.59 20.53 6.37
CA PRO A 32 11.12 19.29 5.77
C PRO A 32 9.81 18.83 6.42
N PHE A 33 8.90 18.27 5.62
CA PHE A 33 7.74 17.53 6.09
C PHE A 33 7.98 16.03 5.92
N ASN A 34 7.28 15.21 6.72
CA ASN A 34 7.43 13.76 6.71
C ASN A 34 6.06 13.09 6.62
N ASP A 35 5.75 12.53 5.45
CA ASP A 35 4.55 11.73 5.21
C ASP A 35 4.81 10.22 5.28
N GLY A 36 5.96 9.79 5.81
CA GLY A 36 6.41 8.40 5.83
C GLY A 36 5.44 7.46 6.53
N GLU A 37 4.86 7.86 7.66
CA GLU A 37 3.87 7.05 8.38
C GLU A 37 2.57 6.90 7.57
N LYS A 38 2.09 8.00 6.96
CA LYS A 38 0.92 7.98 6.07
C LYS A 38 1.15 7.08 4.86
N ALA A 39 2.34 7.16 4.26
CA ALA A 39 2.73 6.30 3.16
C ALA A 39 2.81 4.82 3.57
N ALA A 40 3.42 4.52 4.73
CA ALA A 40 3.48 3.17 5.27
C ALA A 40 2.08 2.58 5.53
N HIS A 41 1.16 3.39 6.08
CA HIS A 41 -0.23 2.97 6.25
C HIS A 41 -0.93 2.71 4.91
N SER A 42 -0.71 3.56 3.89
CA SER A 42 -1.26 3.36 2.54
C SER A 42 -0.79 2.05 1.92
N SER A 43 0.52 1.75 1.99
CA SER A 43 1.07 0.48 1.51
C SER A 43 0.49 -0.72 2.27
N MET A 44 0.35 -0.60 3.60
CA MET A 44 -0.25 -1.66 4.41
C MET A 44 -1.73 -1.92 4.04
N VAL A 45 -2.49 -0.88 3.66
CA VAL A 45 -3.86 -1.06 3.16
C VAL A 45 -3.87 -1.84 1.83
N ALA A 46 -2.90 -1.61 0.94
CA ALA A 46 -2.78 -2.41 -0.29
C ALA A 46 -2.47 -3.89 0.03
N ILE A 47 -1.57 -4.15 0.99
CA ILE A 47 -1.28 -5.51 1.48
C ILE A 47 -2.53 -6.15 2.08
N LEU A 48 -3.25 -5.45 2.95
CA LEU A 48 -4.53 -5.91 3.51
C LEU A 48 -5.53 -6.26 2.39
N GLY A 49 -5.63 -5.44 1.34
CA GLY A 49 -6.46 -5.69 0.16
C GLY A 49 -6.14 -7.02 -0.52
N ARG A 50 -4.84 -7.33 -0.71
CA ARG A 50 -4.38 -8.63 -1.21
C ARG A 50 -4.82 -9.77 -0.29
N MET A 51 -4.59 -9.63 1.02
CA MET A 51 -4.90 -10.67 2.00
C MET A 51 -6.39 -11.00 2.03
N VAL A 52 -7.27 -9.99 2.05
CA VAL A 52 -8.73 -10.22 2.04
C VAL A 52 -9.20 -10.82 0.71
N ALA A 53 -8.61 -10.42 -0.42
CA ALA A 53 -8.96 -10.97 -1.73
C ALA A 53 -8.59 -12.46 -1.85
N TYR A 54 -7.40 -12.85 -1.37
CA TYR A 54 -6.92 -14.22 -1.49
C TYR A 54 -7.61 -15.16 -0.49
N THR A 55 -7.91 -14.66 0.71
CA THR A 55 -8.53 -15.47 1.76
C THR A 55 -10.06 -15.50 1.66
N GLY A 56 -10.67 -14.48 1.07
CA GLY A 56 -12.12 -14.26 1.12
C GLY A 56 -12.62 -13.93 2.53
N GLN A 57 -11.73 -13.58 3.46
CA GLN A 57 -12.06 -13.35 4.87
C GLN A 57 -12.09 -11.85 5.20
N LYS A 58 -12.92 -11.48 6.18
CA LYS A 58 -12.86 -10.15 6.77
C LYS A 58 -11.68 -10.08 7.73
N ILE A 59 -10.63 -9.35 7.33
CA ILE A 59 -9.41 -9.13 8.12
C ILE A 59 -9.37 -7.67 8.56
N THR A 60 -9.11 -7.43 9.84
CA THR A 60 -8.91 -6.07 10.37
C THR A 60 -7.50 -5.57 10.11
N TYR A 61 -7.31 -4.24 10.08
CA TYR A 61 -5.98 -3.65 9.90
C TYR A 61 -4.97 -4.17 10.95
N GLN A 62 -5.37 -4.25 12.21
CA GLN A 62 -4.52 -4.76 13.29
C GLN A 62 -4.16 -6.24 13.10
N GLN A 63 -5.09 -7.07 12.62
CA GLN A 63 -4.79 -8.47 12.32
C GLN A 63 -3.75 -8.56 11.20
N ALA A 64 -3.94 -7.83 10.10
CA ALA A 64 -2.98 -7.83 8.99
C ALA A 64 -1.58 -7.34 9.43
N LEU A 65 -1.51 -6.31 10.27
CA LEU A 65 -0.25 -5.81 10.82
C LEU A 65 0.48 -6.84 11.70
N ASN A 66 -0.26 -7.78 12.31
CA ASN A 66 0.29 -8.83 13.18
C ASN A 66 0.33 -10.23 12.51
N SER A 67 0.11 -10.30 11.20
CA SER A 67 0.14 -11.52 10.38
C SER A 67 1.43 -12.32 10.60
N LYS A 68 1.33 -13.65 10.50
CA LYS A 68 2.48 -14.57 10.52
C LYS A 68 2.84 -15.09 9.13
N GLU A 69 2.20 -14.57 8.07
CA GLU A 69 2.54 -14.88 6.68
C GLU A 69 4.01 -14.51 6.40
N ASP A 70 4.77 -15.50 5.93
CA ASP A 70 6.14 -15.33 5.46
C ASP A 70 6.18 -15.61 3.95
N LEU A 71 6.54 -14.59 3.18
CA LEU A 71 6.68 -14.65 1.72
C LEU A 71 8.15 -14.61 1.29
N THR A 72 9.08 -14.71 2.25
CA THR A 72 10.50 -14.75 1.93
C THR A 72 10.84 -16.03 1.16
N PRO A 73 11.75 -15.96 0.19
CA PRO A 73 12.28 -17.16 -0.46
C PRO A 73 12.89 -18.11 0.57
N SER A 74 12.68 -19.41 0.40
CA SER A 74 13.28 -20.44 1.27
C SER A 74 14.82 -20.43 1.23
N HIS A 75 15.40 -19.87 0.17
CA HIS A 75 16.83 -19.59 0.03
C HIS A 75 17.09 -18.45 -0.95
N PHE A 76 18.29 -17.86 -0.90
CA PHE A 76 18.77 -16.82 -1.83
C PHE A 76 19.86 -17.31 -2.80
N ASP A 77 20.00 -18.62 -2.97
CA ASP A 77 20.93 -19.23 -3.93
C ASP A 77 20.41 -19.15 -5.38
N TRP A 78 21.14 -18.44 -6.24
CA TRP A 78 20.81 -18.24 -7.65
C TRP A 78 20.83 -19.51 -8.50
N ASN A 79 21.55 -20.55 -8.08
CA ASN A 79 21.64 -21.81 -8.82
C ASN A 79 20.50 -22.79 -8.49
N LYS A 80 19.71 -22.49 -7.46
CA LYS A 80 18.58 -23.32 -7.03
C LYS A 80 17.28 -22.66 -7.48
N SER A 81 16.37 -23.47 -8.03
CA SER A 81 15.04 -23.00 -8.41
C SER A 81 14.20 -22.72 -7.16
N LEU A 82 13.45 -21.62 -7.17
CA LEU A 82 12.41 -21.35 -6.20
C LEU A 82 11.09 -21.99 -6.65
N GLU A 83 10.29 -22.44 -5.68
CA GLU A 83 8.94 -22.89 -5.96
C GLU A 83 8.08 -21.72 -6.41
N VAL A 84 7.38 -21.89 -7.53
CA VAL A 84 6.41 -20.90 -8.02
C VAL A 84 5.04 -21.31 -7.50
N PRO A 85 4.44 -20.53 -6.58
CA PRO A 85 3.11 -20.86 -6.07
C PRO A 85 2.07 -20.75 -7.19
N ALA A 86 1.04 -21.59 -7.14
CA ALA A 86 -0.12 -21.44 -8.01
C ALA A 86 -0.82 -20.10 -7.75
N PRO A 87 -1.53 -19.54 -8.74
CA PRO A 87 -2.32 -18.34 -8.54
C PRO A 87 -3.28 -18.48 -7.34
N PRO A 88 -3.38 -17.47 -6.48
CA PRO A 88 -4.22 -17.53 -5.29
C PRO A 88 -5.69 -17.60 -5.68
N THR A 89 -6.40 -18.57 -5.11
CA THR A 89 -7.83 -18.75 -5.33
C THR A 89 -8.59 -18.24 -4.09
N PRO A 90 -9.54 -17.30 -4.24
CA PRO A 90 -10.33 -16.78 -3.12
C PRO A 90 -11.00 -17.90 -2.31
N GLY A 91 -10.85 -17.87 -0.99
CA GLY A 91 -11.46 -18.85 -0.07
C GLY A 91 -10.66 -20.13 0.15
N VAL A 92 -9.63 -20.40 -0.67
CA VAL A 92 -8.71 -21.53 -0.49
C VAL A 92 -7.56 -21.14 0.44
N THR A 93 -6.96 -19.97 0.20
CA THR A 93 -5.89 -19.43 1.04
C THR A 93 -6.46 -19.08 2.41
N ARG A 94 -5.76 -19.44 3.49
CA ARG A 94 -6.18 -19.12 4.87
C ARG A 94 -5.29 -18.01 5.43
N PHE A 95 -5.89 -17.11 6.20
CA PHE A 95 -5.16 -16.12 6.97
C PHE A 95 -4.41 -16.81 8.12
N ILE A 96 -3.15 -16.43 8.36
CA ILE A 96 -2.27 -16.98 9.40
C ILE A 96 -1.51 -15.88 10.16
#